data_AF-A0A3N1YBN2-F1
#
_entry.id   AF-A0A3N1YBN2-F1
#
_cell.length_a   1.000
_cell.length_b   1.000
_cell.length_c   1.000
_cell.angle_alpha   90.00
_cell.angle_beta   90.00
_cell.angle_gamma   90.00
#
_symmetry.space_group_name_H-M   'P 1'
#
loop_
_entity.id
_entity.type
_entity.pdbx_description
1 polymer ?
#
loop_
_entity_poly.entity_id
_entity_poly.type
_entity_poly.pdbx_seq_one_letter_code
_entity_poly.pdbx_strand_id
1 'polypeptide(L)'
;MRGGRPGASPWRHIPNALSLLRIVLVVPIVMAAARGRYWEALVWFVLAAVTDGLDGYLARRFGWRSRLGGFLDPAADKLLLVASYLLLARQGLLPAWLAALVVGRDLFIVGGSLLFRLMVGRFEAAPSLLSKLNTVVQILLVAAVIADHLRAGLLPPALREAGIAAVAATTVASGAGYAWVWGRRAWRARRPAGALRDRGDRARRAG
;
A
#
# COMPACT_ATOMS: atom_id res chain seq x y z
N MET A 1 -42.26 -21.18 1.97
CA MET A 1 -41.67 -19.82 1.86
C MET A 1 -40.97 -19.46 3.17
N ARG A 2 -39.73 -18.91 3.09
CA ARG A 2 -38.85 -18.36 4.14
C ARG A 2 -38.35 -19.42 5.16
N GLY A 3 -37.11 -19.91 5.10
CA GLY A 3 -35.84 -19.21 4.88
C GLY A 3 -35.14 -18.96 6.22
N GLY A 4 -34.94 -20.03 7.00
CA GLY A 4 -34.24 -19.96 8.29
C GLY A 4 -32.80 -19.52 8.08
N ARG A 5 -32.42 -18.41 8.73
CA ARG A 5 -31.06 -17.87 8.69
C ARG A 5 -30.09 -18.94 9.24
N PRO A 6 -29.10 -19.42 8.47
CA PRO A 6 -28.14 -20.39 8.99
C PRO A 6 -27.38 -19.77 10.16
N GLY A 7 -27.26 -20.52 11.25
CA GLY A 7 -26.49 -20.14 12.43
C GLY A 7 -25.08 -19.70 12.01
N ALA A 8 -24.66 -18.53 12.48
CA ALA A 8 -23.32 -18.04 12.21
C ALA A 8 -22.31 -19.05 12.77
N SER A 9 -21.58 -19.73 11.89
CA SER A 9 -20.51 -20.66 12.27
C SER A 9 -19.54 -19.99 13.26
N PRO A 10 -19.19 -20.64 14.40
CA PRO A 10 -18.27 -20.09 15.40
C PRO A 10 -16.87 -19.81 14.83
N TRP A 11 -16.54 -20.38 13.67
CA TRP A 11 -15.25 -20.27 12.99
C TRP A 11 -15.10 -18.99 12.13
N ARG A 12 -16.12 -18.14 12.07
CA ARG A 12 -16.13 -16.88 11.27
C ARG A 12 -15.06 -15.86 11.68
N HIS A 13 -14.42 -16.03 12.84
CA HIS A 13 -13.38 -15.13 13.35
C HIS A 13 -11.96 -15.54 12.97
N ILE A 14 -11.75 -16.75 12.44
CA ILE A 14 -10.42 -17.24 12.03
C ILE A 14 -9.74 -16.27 11.04
N PRO A 15 -10.41 -15.77 9.98
CA PRO A 15 -9.76 -14.85 9.05
C PRO A 15 -9.30 -13.56 9.74
N ASN A 16 -10.10 -13.03 10.67
CA ASN A 16 -9.72 -11.83 11.42
C ASN A 16 -8.52 -12.07 12.34
N ALA A 17 -8.44 -13.22 12.99
CA ALA A 17 -7.32 -13.59 13.85
C ALA A 17 -6.02 -13.76 13.03
N LEU A 18 -6.13 -14.35 11.83
CA LEU A 18 -5.01 -14.48 10.89
C LEU A 18 -4.56 -13.12 10.34
N SER A 19 -5.50 -12.23 9.99
CA SER A 19 -5.15 -10.85 9.62
C SER A 19 -4.49 -10.08 10.77
N LEU A 20 -4.95 -10.25 12.01
CA LEU A 20 -4.34 -9.60 13.19
C LEU A 20 -2.94 -10.14 13.46
N LEU A 21 -2.75 -11.46 13.39
CA LEU A 21 -1.44 -12.09 13.47
C LEU A 21 -0.51 -11.53 12.40
N ARG A 22 -1.02 -11.31 11.19
CA ARG A 22 -0.25 -10.73 10.07
C ARG A 22 0.27 -9.33 10.41
N ILE A 23 -0.56 -8.47 11.00
CA ILE A 23 -0.13 -7.14 11.46
C ILE A 23 0.95 -7.27 12.53
N VAL A 24 0.81 -8.20 13.47
CA VAL A 24 1.81 -8.42 14.52
C VAL A 24 3.12 -8.90 13.91
N LEU A 25 3.07 -9.81 12.92
CA LEU A 25 4.23 -10.35 12.21
C LEU A 25 4.96 -9.32 11.34
N VAL A 26 4.28 -8.25 10.91
CA VAL A 26 4.93 -7.15 10.19
C VAL A 26 6.01 -6.50 11.05
N VAL A 27 5.75 -6.30 12.34
CA VAL A 27 6.69 -5.63 13.25
C VAL A 27 8.05 -6.35 13.29
N PRO A 28 8.15 -7.67 13.56
CA PRO A 28 9.42 -8.37 13.50
C PRO A 28 10.02 -8.42 12.09
N ILE A 29 9.22 -8.48 11.01
CA ILE A 29 9.76 -8.40 9.62
C ILE A 29 10.47 -7.07 9.39
N VAL A 30 9.81 -5.95 9.70
CA VAL A 30 10.36 -4.60 9.52
C VAL A 30 11.56 -4.38 10.43
N MET A 31 11.47 -4.80 11.70
CA MET A 31 12.56 -4.65 12.66
C MET A 31 13.78 -5.52 12.32
N ALA A 32 13.57 -6.73 11.81
CA ALA A 32 14.64 -7.60 11.34
C ALA A 32 15.30 -6.99 10.09
N ALA A 33 14.50 -6.51 9.12
CA ALA A 33 15.00 -5.83 7.94
C ALA A 33 15.79 -4.54 8.29
N ALA A 34 15.27 -3.72 9.20
CA ALA A 34 15.92 -2.49 9.66
C ALA A 34 17.27 -2.74 10.36
N ARG A 35 17.40 -3.88 11.05
CA ARG A 35 18.65 -4.31 11.70
C ARG A 35 19.57 -5.13 10.80
N GLY A 36 19.23 -5.26 9.52
CA GLY A 36 20.01 -6.06 8.57
C GLY A 36 19.91 -7.59 8.76
N ARG A 37 18.98 -8.07 9.58
CA ARG A 37 18.71 -9.50 9.88
C ARG A 37 17.74 -10.09 8.86
N TYR A 38 18.11 -10.03 7.58
CA TYR A 38 17.19 -10.31 6.47
C TYR A 38 16.74 -11.78 6.37
N TRP A 39 17.53 -12.74 6.86
CA TRP A 39 17.10 -14.14 6.93
C TRP A 39 15.90 -14.31 7.88
N GLU A 40 15.93 -13.67 9.04
CA GLU A 40 14.80 -13.68 9.97
C GLU A 40 13.59 -12.95 9.39
N ALA A 41 13.82 -11.81 8.71
CA ALA A 41 12.77 -11.12 7.99
C ALA A 41 12.09 -12.02 6.95
N LEU A 42 12.87 -12.84 6.23
CA LEU A 42 12.37 -13.84 5.28
C LEU A 42 11.55 -14.94 5.97
N VAL A 43 12.03 -15.49 7.08
CA VAL A 43 11.29 -16.53 7.83
C VAL A 43 9.92 -15.98 8.29
N TRP A 44 9.91 -14.80 8.92
CA TRP A 44 8.67 -14.16 9.34
C TRP A 44 7.76 -13.79 8.16
N PHE A 45 8.36 -13.39 7.03
CA PHE A 45 7.65 -13.08 5.79
C PHE A 45 6.96 -14.31 5.20
N VAL A 46 7.66 -15.44 5.09
CA VAL A 46 7.10 -16.69 4.57
C VAL A 46 5.95 -17.15 5.46
N LEU A 47 6.12 -17.10 6.78
CA LEU A 47 5.06 -17.41 7.72
C LEU A 47 3.83 -16.51 7.50
N ALA A 48 4.04 -15.19 7.39
CA ALA A 48 2.96 -14.23 7.15
C ALA A 48 2.24 -14.47 5.81
N ALA A 49 2.98 -14.73 4.74
CA ALA A 49 2.44 -15.00 3.40
C ALA A 49 1.62 -16.29 3.35
N VAL A 50 2.06 -17.34 4.03
CA VAL A 50 1.31 -18.61 4.12
C VAL A 50 0.00 -18.40 4.87
N THR A 51 -0.01 -17.64 5.97
CA THR A 51 -1.25 -17.34 6.70
C THR A 51 -2.25 -16.50 5.90
N ASP A 52 -1.79 -15.58 5.05
CA ASP A 52 -2.63 -14.81 4.11
C ASP A 52 -3.28 -15.70 3.04
N GLY A 53 -2.49 -16.59 2.43
CA GLY A 53 -3.04 -17.55 1.48
C GLY A 53 -4.15 -18.40 2.11
N LEU A 54 -3.96 -18.79 3.37
CA LEU A 54 -4.92 -19.61 4.11
C LEU A 54 -6.20 -18.83 4.46
N ASP A 55 -6.09 -17.61 5.00
CA ASP A 55 -7.27 -16.81 5.36
C ASP A 55 -8.03 -16.31 4.14
N GLY A 56 -7.33 -15.92 3.07
CA GLY A 56 -7.93 -15.51 1.81
C GLY A 56 -8.64 -16.66 1.11
N TYR A 57 -8.15 -17.90 1.25
CA TYR A 57 -8.83 -19.10 0.80
C TYR A 57 -10.09 -19.38 1.62
N LEU A 58 -9.98 -19.36 2.96
CA LEU A 58 -11.10 -19.55 3.89
C LEU A 58 -12.21 -18.49 3.69
N ALA A 59 -11.84 -17.22 3.57
CA ALA A 59 -12.77 -16.11 3.37
C ALA A 59 -13.49 -16.19 2.02
N ARG A 60 -12.79 -16.59 0.95
CA ARG A 60 -13.38 -16.80 -0.39
C ARG A 60 -14.29 -18.03 -0.43
N ARG A 61 -13.89 -19.12 0.22
CA ARG A 61 -14.63 -20.39 0.21
C ARG A 61 -15.91 -20.34 1.05
N PHE A 62 -15.87 -19.65 2.19
CA PHE A 62 -16.98 -19.60 3.15
C PHE A 62 -17.73 -18.26 3.22
N GLY A 63 -17.32 -17.26 2.42
CA GLY A 63 -17.97 -15.95 2.37
C GLY A 63 -17.80 -15.12 3.65
N TRP A 64 -16.76 -15.39 4.44
CA TRP A 64 -16.50 -14.75 5.74
C TRP A 64 -15.74 -13.43 5.58
N ARG A 65 -16.28 -12.50 4.80
CA ARG A 65 -15.72 -11.15 4.65
C ARG A 65 -16.18 -10.26 5.81
N SER A 66 -15.22 -9.70 6.55
CA SER A 66 -15.48 -8.73 7.61
C SER A 66 -15.04 -7.32 7.18
N ARG A 67 -15.66 -6.26 7.75
CA ARG A 67 -15.24 -4.87 7.51
C ARG A 67 -13.80 -4.61 7.97
N LEU A 68 -13.36 -5.30 9.02
CA LEU A 68 -11.98 -5.26 9.51
C LEU A 68 -11.02 -5.89 8.50
N GLY A 69 -11.31 -7.09 8.00
CA GLY A 69 -10.51 -7.76 6.97
C GLY A 69 -10.34 -6.92 5.71
N GLY A 70 -11.40 -6.22 5.28
CA GLY A 70 -11.32 -5.31 4.11
C GLY A 70 -10.35 -4.12 4.27
N PHE A 71 -10.03 -3.70 5.51
CA PHE A 71 -9.01 -2.68 5.77
C PHE A 71 -7.62 -3.29 6.03
N LEU A 72 -7.59 -4.48 6.63
CA LEU A 72 -6.35 -5.17 6.98
C LEU A 72 -5.65 -5.78 5.75
N ASP A 73 -6.40 -6.30 4.77
CA ASP A 73 -5.83 -6.92 3.57
C ASP A 73 -4.94 -5.94 2.78
N PRO A 74 -5.37 -4.71 2.42
CA PRO A 74 -4.51 -3.77 1.69
C PRO A 74 -3.27 -3.31 2.47
N ALA A 75 -3.34 -3.30 3.80
CA ALA A 75 -2.21 -2.93 4.65
C ALA A 75 -1.17 -4.04 4.65
N ALA A 76 -1.62 -5.29 4.86
CA ALA A 76 -0.79 -6.48 4.78
C ALA A 76 -0.11 -6.63 3.42
N ASP A 77 -0.86 -6.49 2.32
CA ASP A 77 -0.34 -6.59 0.95
C ASP A 77 0.81 -5.60 0.71
N LYS A 78 0.67 -4.36 1.20
CA LYS A 78 1.72 -3.35 1.10
C LYS A 78 2.96 -3.71 1.92
N LEU A 79 2.78 -4.22 3.12
CA LEU A 79 3.87 -4.57 4.01
C LEU A 79 4.65 -5.77 3.46
N LEU A 80 3.94 -6.75 2.91
CA LEU A 80 4.52 -7.86 2.17
C LEU A 80 5.35 -7.34 0.98
N LEU A 81 4.80 -6.41 0.19
CA LEU A 81 5.50 -5.85 -0.96
C LEU A 81 6.78 -5.11 -0.55
N VAL A 82 6.71 -4.26 0.48
CA VAL A 82 7.88 -3.55 1.04
C VAL A 82 8.94 -4.53 1.53
N ALA A 83 8.56 -5.56 2.29
CA ALA A 83 9.48 -6.58 2.77
C ALA A 83 10.17 -7.34 1.61
N SER A 84 9.42 -7.64 0.56
CA SER A 84 9.93 -8.33 -0.64
C SER A 84 11.01 -7.50 -1.33
N TYR A 85 10.79 -6.20 -1.52
CA TYR A 85 11.78 -5.30 -2.10
C TYR A 85 13.05 -5.20 -1.27
N LEU A 86 12.93 -5.09 0.06
CA LEU A 86 14.08 -5.02 0.96
C LEU A 86 14.91 -6.31 0.91
N LEU A 87 14.25 -7.47 0.89
CA LEU A 87 14.93 -8.76 0.84
C LEU A 87 15.63 -8.98 -0.51
N LEU A 88 14.92 -8.77 -1.63
CA LEU A 88 15.49 -8.92 -2.96
C LEU A 88 16.66 -7.96 -3.19
N ALA A 89 16.58 -6.74 -2.63
CA ALA A 89 17.68 -5.80 -2.65
C ALA A 89 18.92 -6.33 -1.91
N ARG A 90 18.73 -6.93 -0.74
CA ARG A 90 19.83 -7.47 0.06
C ARG A 90 20.51 -8.68 -0.59
N GLN A 91 19.72 -9.52 -1.26
CA GLN A 91 20.23 -10.66 -2.01
C GLN A 91 20.93 -10.25 -3.32
N GLY A 92 20.96 -8.95 -3.64
CA GLY A 92 21.56 -8.43 -4.87
C GLY A 92 20.72 -8.73 -6.12
N LEU A 93 19.49 -9.22 -5.95
CA LEU A 93 18.57 -9.53 -7.04
C LEU A 93 17.86 -8.26 -7.57
N LEU A 94 17.69 -7.27 -6.70
CA LEU A 94 17.25 -5.92 -7.05
C LEU A 94 18.26 -4.89 -6.54
N PRO A 95 18.32 -3.69 -7.14
CA PRO A 95 19.18 -2.64 -6.62
C PRO A 95 18.59 -2.00 -5.34
N ALA A 96 19.44 -1.72 -4.35
CA ALA A 96 19.02 -1.16 -3.06
C ALA A 96 18.33 0.21 -3.18
N TRP A 97 18.73 1.04 -4.17
CA TRP A 97 18.09 2.32 -4.41
C TRP A 97 16.62 2.19 -4.82
N LEU A 98 16.26 1.11 -5.52
CA LEU A 98 14.87 0.87 -5.95
C LEU A 98 14.01 0.51 -4.75
N ALA A 99 14.51 -0.35 -3.85
CA ALA A 99 13.83 -0.65 -2.60
C ALA A 99 13.63 0.62 -1.76
N ALA A 100 14.67 1.44 -1.59
CA ALA A 100 14.58 2.71 -0.87
C ALA A 100 13.54 3.66 -1.49
N LEU A 101 13.48 3.75 -2.82
CA LEU A 101 12.49 4.56 -3.54
C LEU A 101 11.06 4.10 -3.29
N VAL A 102 10.81 2.78 -3.37
CA VAL A 102 9.48 2.19 -3.11
C VAL A 102 9.04 2.44 -1.67
N VAL A 103 9.90 2.13 -0.69
CA VAL A 103 9.61 2.35 0.73
C VAL A 103 9.40 3.84 1.02
N GLY A 104 10.29 4.69 0.52
CA GLY A 104 10.22 6.14 0.72
C GLY A 104 8.92 6.75 0.17
N ARG A 105 8.49 6.32 -1.02
CA ARG A 105 7.20 6.77 -1.61
C ARG A 105 6.02 6.32 -0.77
N ASP A 106 6.01 5.10 -0.26
CA ASP A 106 4.90 4.60 0.57
C ASP A 106 4.81 5.33 1.91
N LEU A 107 5.96 5.57 2.56
CA LEU A 107 6.04 6.42 3.76
C LEU A 107 5.59 7.86 3.47
N PHE A 108 6.00 8.43 2.35
CA PHE A 108 5.57 9.76 1.92
C PHE A 108 4.05 9.84 1.74
N ILE A 109 3.43 8.84 1.11
CA ILE A 109 1.98 8.84 0.89
C ILE A 109 1.22 8.67 2.20
N VAL A 110 1.63 7.72 3.05
CA VAL A 110 0.98 7.47 4.34
C VAL A 110 1.16 8.66 5.28
N GLY A 111 2.40 9.11 5.49
CA GLY A 111 2.72 10.24 6.34
C GLY A 111 2.11 11.55 5.85
N GLY A 112 2.19 11.83 4.55
CA GLY A 112 1.57 13.01 3.95
C GLY A 112 0.05 13.01 4.08
N SER A 113 -0.61 11.84 3.95
CA SER A 113 -2.05 11.74 4.16
C SER A 113 -2.47 11.98 5.61
N LEU A 114 -1.66 11.52 6.57
CA LEU A 114 -1.89 11.74 8.00
C LEU A 114 -1.69 13.22 8.35
N LEU A 115 -0.58 13.82 7.91
CA LEU A 115 -0.27 15.22 8.16
C LEU A 115 -1.35 16.14 7.55
N PHE A 116 -1.76 15.87 6.31
CA PHE A 116 -2.83 16.61 5.66
C PHE A 116 -4.15 16.52 6.42
N ARG A 117 -4.47 15.33 6.96
CA ARG A 117 -5.67 15.12 7.77
C ARG A 117 -5.64 15.93 9.06
N LEU A 118 -4.49 15.99 9.74
CA LEU A 118 -4.31 16.73 10.99
C LEU A 118 -4.34 18.24 10.78
N MET A 119 -3.79 18.74 9.67
CA MET A 119 -3.63 20.19 9.42
C MET A 119 -4.80 20.83 8.66
N VAL A 120 -5.49 20.09 7.78
CA VAL A 120 -6.46 20.66 6.82
C VAL A 120 -7.87 20.08 6.99
N GLY A 121 -8.01 18.86 7.51
CA GLY A 121 -9.32 18.20 7.72
C GLY A 121 -9.46 16.86 6.99
N ARG A 122 -10.64 16.23 7.10
CA ARG A 122 -10.89 14.88 6.58
C ARG A 122 -10.74 14.82 5.06
N PHE A 123 -9.75 14.06 4.60
CA PHE A 123 -9.54 13.72 3.20
C PHE A 123 -9.74 12.21 2.99
N GLU A 124 -10.69 11.84 2.13
CA GLU A 124 -10.70 10.54 1.47
C GLU A 124 -9.90 10.67 0.18
N ALA A 125 -8.62 10.28 0.25
CA ALA A 125 -7.79 10.16 -0.93
C ALA A 125 -8.29 8.99 -1.77
N ALA A 126 -9.12 9.26 -2.77
CA ALA A 126 -9.39 8.27 -3.81
C ALA A 126 -8.04 7.80 -4.39
N PRO A 127 -7.74 6.49 -4.40
CA PRO A 127 -6.45 5.99 -4.88
C PRO A 127 -6.26 6.41 -6.32
N SER A 128 -5.13 7.09 -6.62
CA SER A 128 -4.83 7.49 -7.99
C SER A 128 -4.60 6.25 -8.87
N LEU A 129 -5.03 6.30 -10.14
CA LEU A 129 -4.77 5.22 -11.11
C LEU A 129 -3.26 4.90 -11.20
N LEU A 130 -2.42 5.93 -11.06
CA LEU A 130 -0.95 5.81 -11.00
C LEU A 130 -0.47 4.96 -9.82
N SER A 131 -1.15 5.01 -8.67
CA SER A 131 -0.80 4.16 -7.52
C SER A 131 -1.14 2.71 -7.73
N LYS A 132 -2.30 2.45 -8.34
CA LYS A 132 -2.72 1.09 -8.66
C LYS A 132 -1.78 0.47 -9.69
N LEU A 133 -1.44 1.23 -10.74
CA LEU A 133 -0.46 0.82 -11.74
C LEU A 133 0.89 0.52 -11.11
N ASN A 134 1.41 1.42 -10.26
CA ASN A 134 2.68 1.21 -9.57
C ASN A 134 2.68 -0.10 -8.77
N THR A 135 1.64 -0.36 -7.97
CA THR A 135 1.53 -1.60 -7.19
C THR A 135 1.51 -2.84 -8.09
N VAL A 136 0.78 -2.81 -9.21
CA VAL A 136 0.76 -3.94 -10.17
C VAL A 136 2.14 -4.17 -10.76
N VAL A 137 2.81 -3.13 -11.24
CA VAL A 137 4.15 -3.23 -11.84
C VAL A 137 5.18 -3.72 -10.81
N GLN A 138 5.07 -3.28 -9.55
CA GLN A 138 5.91 -3.75 -8.45
C GLN A 138 5.72 -5.24 -8.17
N ILE A 139 4.47 -5.71 -8.06
CA ILE A 139 4.16 -7.13 -7.85
C ILE A 139 4.70 -7.97 -9.00
N LEU A 140 4.50 -7.53 -10.25
CA LEU A 140 4.98 -8.24 -11.44
C LEU A 140 6.51 -8.35 -11.45
N LEU A 141 7.23 -7.27 -11.10
CA LEU A 141 8.70 -7.30 -11.03
C LEU A 141 9.18 -8.26 -9.94
N VAL A 142 8.61 -8.18 -8.74
CA VAL A 142 8.96 -9.08 -7.62
C VAL A 142 8.72 -10.54 -8.00
N ALA A 143 7.55 -10.84 -8.57
CA ALA A 143 7.21 -12.19 -8.99
C ALA A 143 8.15 -12.71 -10.09
N ALA A 144 8.48 -11.87 -11.09
CA ALA A 144 9.39 -12.24 -12.17
C ALA A 144 10.82 -12.49 -11.66
N VAL A 145 11.33 -11.67 -10.74
CA VAL A 145 12.66 -11.83 -10.15
C VAL A 145 12.73 -13.08 -9.27
N ILE A 146 11.69 -13.37 -8.48
CA ILE A 146 11.62 -14.60 -7.69
C ILE A 146 11.56 -15.83 -8.61
N ALA A 147 10.75 -15.79 -9.67
CA ALA A 147 10.66 -16.88 -10.62
C ALA A 147 12.00 -17.18 -11.30
N ASP A 148 12.71 -16.14 -11.74
CA ASP A 148 14.06 -16.27 -12.30
C ASP A 148 15.08 -16.80 -11.29
N HIS A 149 14.95 -16.44 -10.01
CA HIS A 149 15.79 -16.99 -8.95
C HIS A 149 15.55 -18.48 -8.70
N LEU A 150 14.29 -18.94 -8.81
CA LEU A 150 13.94 -20.36 -8.68
C LEU A 150 14.32 -21.18 -9.91
N ARG A 151 14.28 -20.57 -11.09
CA ARG A 151 14.63 -21.19 -12.37
C ARG A 151 15.41 -20.20 -13.22
N ALA A 152 16.73 -20.36 -13.21
CA ALA A 152 17.64 -19.45 -13.92
C ALA A 152 17.28 -19.36 -15.40
N GLY A 153 17.20 -18.12 -15.92
CA GLY A 153 17.00 -17.84 -17.34
C GLY A 153 15.55 -17.60 -17.75
N LEU A 154 14.63 -17.47 -16.79
CA LEU A 154 13.24 -17.09 -17.07
C LEU A 154 13.07 -15.58 -17.33
N LEU A 155 13.95 -14.74 -16.76
CA LEU A 155 13.89 -13.30 -16.90
C LEU A 155 15.15 -12.79 -17.62
N PRO A 156 15.06 -12.47 -18.92
CA PRO A 156 16.17 -11.85 -19.64
C PRO A 156 16.65 -10.58 -18.94
N PRO A 157 17.97 -10.31 -18.88
CA PRO A 157 18.50 -9.13 -18.19
C PRO A 157 17.87 -7.81 -18.63
N ALA A 158 17.63 -7.64 -19.94
CA ALA A 158 16.97 -6.46 -20.49
C ALA A 158 15.52 -6.29 -19.97
N LEU A 159 14.77 -7.39 -19.80
CA LEU A 159 13.42 -7.33 -19.27
C LEU A 159 13.41 -7.02 -17.76
N ARG A 160 14.39 -7.53 -17.02
CA ARG A 160 14.61 -7.17 -15.61
C ARG A 160 14.89 -5.68 -15.46
N GLU A 161 15.81 -5.13 -16.27
CA GLU A 161 16.14 -3.71 -16.25
C GLU A 161 14.96 -2.83 -16.66
N ALA A 162 14.23 -3.22 -17.70
CA ALA A 162 12.99 -2.53 -18.10
C ALA A 162 11.94 -2.55 -16.97
N GLY A 163 11.79 -3.68 -16.27
CA GLY A 163 10.91 -3.79 -15.11
C GLY A 163 11.34 -2.88 -13.95
N ILE A 164 12.63 -2.83 -13.64
CA ILE A 164 13.21 -1.91 -12.64
C ILE A 164 12.91 -0.45 -13.01
N ALA A 165 13.15 -0.07 -14.27
CA ALA A 165 12.89 1.28 -14.76
C ALA A 165 11.40 1.62 -14.70
N ALA A 166 10.52 0.68 -15.07
CA ALA A 166 9.07 0.85 -15.00
C ALA A 166 8.58 1.07 -13.56
N VAL A 167 9.09 0.29 -12.60
CA VAL A 167 8.79 0.49 -11.18
C VAL A 167 9.27 1.86 -10.71
N ALA A 168 10.51 2.24 -11.04
CA ALA A 168 11.05 3.54 -10.65
C ALA A 168 10.21 4.69 -11.20
N ALA A 169 9.91 4.66 -12.50
CA ALA A 169 9.11 5.68 -13.17
C ALA A 169 7.70 5.81 -12.59
N THR A 170 7.00 4.69 -12.40
CA THR A 170 5.64 4.67 -11.84
C THR A 170 5.62 5.08 -10.36
N THR A 171 6.65 4.72 -9.59
CA THR A 171 6.81 5.13 -8.19
C THR A 171 6.99 6.65 -8.09
N VAL A 172 7.89 7.23 -8.87
CA VAL A 172 8.14 8.69 -8.91
C VAL A 172 6.90 9.43 -9.41
N ALA A 173 6.30 9.00 -10.51
CA ALA A 173 5.10 9.62 -11.07
C ALA A 173 3.95 9.60 -10.06
N SER A 174 3.78 8.50 -9.32
CA SER A 174 2.79 8.43 -8.27
C SER A 174 3.11 9.37 -7.10
N GLY A 175 4.35 9.44 -6.64
CA GLY A 175 4.75 10.35 -5.55
C GLY A 175 4.49 11.81 -5.91
N ALA A 176 4.92 12.21 -7.11
CA ALA A 176 4.69 13.55 -7.65
C ALA A 176 3.18 13.86 -7.77
N GLY A 177 2.37 12.89 -8.23
CA GLY A 177 0.92 13.04 -8.32
C GLY A 177 0.26 13.35 -6.96
N TYR A 178 0.67 12.67 -5.89
CA TYR A 178 0.17 12.96 -4.54
C TYR A 178 0.63 14.33 -4.04
N ALA A 179 1.91 14.66 -4.22
CA ALA A 179 2.47 15.97 -3.84
C ALA A 179 1.71 17.12 -4.52
N TRP A 180 1.42 17.00 -5.81
CA TRP A 180 0.69 18.00 -6.59
C TRP A 180 -0.77 18.16 -6.14
N VAL A 181 -1.46 17.05 -5.84
CA VAL A 181 -2.84 17.09 -5.33
C VAL A 181 -2.90 17.78 -3.97
N TRP A 182 -1.97 17.46 -3.06
CA TRP A 182 -1.90 18.10 -1.74
C TRP A 182 -1.50 19.58 -1.84
N GLY A 183 -0.48 19.91 -2.64
CA GLY A 183 0.00 21.28 -2.81
C GLY A 183 -1.06 22.23 -3.38
N ARG A 184 -1.74 21.84 -4.46
CA ARG A 184 -2.83 22.65 -5.04
C ARG A 184 -3.97 22.90 -4.06
N ARG A 185 -4.27 21.94 -3.19
CA ARG A 185 -5.37 22.05 -2.23
C ARG A 185 -5.01 22.83 -0.99
N ALA A 186 -3.80 22.66 -0.46
CA ALA A 186 -3.28 23.52 0.60
C ALA A 186 -3.32 25.00 0.17
N TRP A 187 -2.99 25.29 -1.10
CA TRP A 187 -3.09 26.62 -1.66
C TRP A 187 -4.53 27.15 -1.77
N ARG A 188 -5.51 26.30 -2.14
CA ARG A 188 -6.93 26.68 -2.18
C ARG A 188 -7.54 26.87 -0.79
N ALA A 189 -7.16 26.07 0.20
CA ALA A 189 -7.62 26.20 1.58
C ALA A 189 -7.09 27.48 2.26
N ARG A 190 -5.92 27.98 1.81
CA ARG A 190 -5.34 29.26 2.25
C ARG A 190 -5.91 30.48 1.53
N ARG A 191 -6.75 30.34 0.50
CA ARG A 191 -7.43 31.48 -0.11
C ARG A 191 -8.57 31.93 0.81
N PRO A 192 -8.50 33.12 1.43
CA PRO A 192 -9.57 33.59 2.29
C PRO A 192 -10.84 33.73 1.44
N ALA A 193 -11.94 33.15 1.92
CA ALA A 193 -13.28 33.29 1.34
C ALA A 193 -13.83 34.74 1.40
N GLY A 194 -12.99 35.74 1.64
CA GLY A 194 -13.37 37.14 1.87
C GLY A 194 -13.58 37.98 0.60
N ALA A 195 -13.04 37.57 -0.56
CA ALA A 195 -13.08 38.43 -1.76
C ALA A 195 -14.42 38.43 -2.51
N LEU A 196 -15.31 37.46 -2.25
CA LEU A 196 -16.63 37.37 -2.89
C LEU A 196 -17.78 37.89 -2.02
N ARG A 197 -17.58 38.02 -0.70
CA ARG A 197 -18.58 38.60 0.21
C ARG A 197 -18.57 40.12 0.18
N ASP A 198 -17.38 40.72 0.04
CA ASP A 198 -17.22 42.18 0.05
C ASP A 198 -17.80 42.87 -1.21
N ARG A 199 -17.84 42.18 -2.37
CA ARG A 199 -18.53 42.72 -3.56
C ARG A 199 -20.05 42.73 -3.42
N GLY A 200 -20.63 41.72 -2.77
CA GLY A 200 -22.08 41.63 -2.55
C GLY A 200 -22.57 42.64 -1.51
N ASP A 201 -21.79 42.86 -0.45
CA ASP A 201 -22.13 43.82 0.60
C ASP A 201 -21.89 45.27 0.16
N ARG A 202 -20.88 45.56 -0.67
CA ARG A 202 -20.70 46.89 -1.27
C ARG A 202 -21.79 47.22 -2.29
N ALA A 203 -22.22 46.25 -3.10
CA ALA A 203 -23.33 46.45 -4.04
C ALA A 203 -24.68 46.68 -3.32
N ARG A 204 -24.88 46.10 -2.12
CA ARG A 204 -26.08 46.33 -1.28
C ARG A 204 -26.05 47.62 -0.46
N ARG A 205 -24.88 48.24 -0.26
CA ARG A 205 -24.72 49.53 0.45
C ARG A 205 -24.69 50.73 -0.49
N ALA A 206 -24.58 50.48 -1.80
CA ALA A 206 -24.52 51.51 -2.84
C ALA A 206 -25.84 51.66 -3.63
N GLY A 207 -26.91 50.98 -3.21
CA GLY A 207 -28.27 51.14 -3.72
C GLY A 207 -29.24 51.30 -2.55
#